data_AF-A0A9Q1Q9X6-F1
#
_entry.id   AF-A0A9Q1Q9X6-F1
#
_cell.length_a   1.000
_cell.length_b   1.000
_cell.length_c   1.000
_cell.angle_alpha   90.00
_cell.angle_beta   90.00
_cell.angle_gamma   90.00
#
_symmetry.space_group_name_H-M   'P 1'
#
loop_
_entity.id
_entity.type
_entity.pdbx_description
1 polymer ?
#
loop_
_entity_poly.entity_id
_entity_poly.type
_entity_poly.pdbx_seq_one_letter_code
_entity_poly.pdbx_strand_id
1 'polypeptide(L)'
;MSKELLKFLADEVKKENQPNNTFKSSSIVAVVDTISKKFNVKCLPDHIDNHLRTVKTAWGIIAKLRNQSGCGWDENMRMIHMSPDVHNTYVEANPTHEKYLNKKIDMYDEMTTVVGKDIARDSGAKSFDDVEIQSLGAVNLEEKGDGDDEFVKENDKQSTSSAPLESRKSRNRTRDDDLELQNISIQMAEVAMAL
;
A
#
# COMPACT_ATOMS: atom_id res chain seq x y z
N MET A 1 -6.14 -8.97 11.54
CA MET A 1 -5.56 -9.62 10.35
C MET A 1 -4.19 -9.05 9.98
N SER A 2 -4.04 -7.74 9.74
CA SER A 2 -2.78 -7.10 9.32
C SER A 2 -1.55 -7.36 10.23
N LYS A 3 -1.65 -7.12 11.55
CA LYS A 3 -0.55 -7.38 12.52
C LYS A 3 -0.14 -8.86 12.56
N GLU A 4 -1.13 -9.75 12.51
CA GLU A 4 -0.92 -11.20 12.54
C GLU A 4 -0.22 -11.67 11.26
N LEU A 5 -0.62 -11.14 10.10
CA LEU A 5 0.03 -11.41 8.83
C LEU A 5 1.52 -11.04 8.87
N LEU A 6 1.85 -9.84 9.34
CA LEU A 6 3.23 -9.41 9.47
C LEU A 6 4.05 -10.30 10.43
N LYS A 7 3.44 -10.76 11.52
CA LYS A 7 4.08 -11.70 12.46
C LYS A 7 4.40 -13.04 11.79
N PHE A 8 3.44 -13.62 11.05
CA PHE A 8 3.68 -14.86 10.30
C PHE A 8 4.77 -14.69 9.24
N LEU A 9 4.78 -13.56 8.53
CA LEU A 9 5.84 -13.25 7.56
C LEU A 9 7.21 -13.17 8.26
N ALA A 10 7.29 -12.54 9.43
CA ALA A 10 8.53 -12.47 10.20
C ALA A 10 9.03 -13.86 10.65
N ASP A 11 8.11 -14.76 11.01
CA ASP A 11 8.45 -16.13 11.38
C ASP A 11 8.95 -16.94 10.18
N GLU A 12 8.34 -16.77 8.99
CA GLU A 12 8.83 -17.40 7.75
C GLU A 12 10.24 -16.90 7.38
N VAL A 13 10.50 -15.58 7.46
CA VAL A 13 11.84 -15.02 7.20
C VAL A 13 12.88 -15.63 8.14
N LYS A 14 12.55 -15.81 9.42
CA LYS A 14 13.44 -16.42 10.42
C LYS A 14 13.72 -17.90 10.11
N LYS A 15 12.73 -18.66 9.64
CA LYS A 15 12.90 -20.06 9.24
C LYS A 15 13.79 -20.21 8.01
N GLU A 16 13.64 -19.31 7.05
CA GLU A 16 14.26 -19.45 5.74
C GLU A 16 15.76 -19.09 5.71
N ASN A 17 16.28 -18.43 6.74
CA ASN A 17 17.69 -17.98 6.83
C ASN A 17 18.20 -17.34 5.52
N GLN A 18 17.31 -16.64 4.79
CA GLN A 18 17.62 -16.17 3.45
C GLN A 18 18.34 -14.80 3.48
N PRO A 19 19.40 -14.63 2.67
CA PRO A 19 20.18 -13.40 2.65
C PRO A 19 19.48 -12.24 1.90
N ASN A 20 18.55 -12.52 0.99
CA ASN A 20 18.01 -11.55 0.03
C ASN A 20 16.59 -11.04 0.33
N ASN A 21 15.99 -11.43 1.46
CA ASN A 21 14.67 -10.96 1.92
C ASN A 21 13.54 -11.09 0.87
N THR A 22 13.70 -12.01 -0.08
CA THR A 22 12.72 -12.29 -1.13
C THR A 22 11.94 -13.54 -0.73
N PHE A 23 10.63 -13.40 -0.57
CA PHE A 23 9.78 -14.54 -0.24
C PHE A 23 9.68 -15.51 -1.42
N LYS A 24 9.87 -16.81 -1.17
CA LYS A 24 9.58 -17.85 -2.15
C LYS A 24 8.05 -17.96 -2.32
N SER A 25 7.62 -18.36 -3.52
CA SER A 25 6.19 -18.61 -3.79
C SER A 25 5.59 -19.64 -2.82
N SER A 26 6.36 -20.66 -2.42
CA SER A 26 5.95 -21.64 -1.41
C SER A 26 5.60 -21.00 -0.06
N SER A 27 6.36 -19.99 0.34
CA SER A 27 6.21 -19.31 1.64
C SER A 27 5.03 -18.36 1.62
N ILE A 28 4.81 -17.67 0.51
CA ILE A 28 3.60 -16.85 0.30
C ILE A 28 2.36 -17.74 0.37
N VAL A 29 2.37 -18.92 -0.27
CA VAL A 29 1.27 -19.89 -0.20
C VAL A 29 1.06 -20.37 1.24
N ALA A 30 2.12 -20.72 1.98
CA ALA A 30 2.01 -21.14 3.37
C ALA A 30 1.40 -20.06 4.27
N VAL A 31 1.77 -18.79 4.06
CA VAL A 31 1.19 -17.64 4.77
C VAL A 31 -0.29 -17.46 4.41
N VAL A 32 -0.64 -17.53 3.13
CA VAL A 32 -2.02 -17.46 2.65
C VAL A 32 -2.89 -18.54 3.28
N ASP A 33 -2.44 -19.79 3.28
CA ASP A 33 -3.17 -20.92 3.86
C ASP A 33 -3.36 -20.75 5.37
N THR A 34 -2.30 -20.33 6.06
CA THR A 34 -2.32 -20.11 7.51
C THR A 34 -3.29 -19.00 7.90
N ILE A 35 -3.26 -17.87 7.20
CA ILE A 35 -4.15 -16.73 7.44
C ILE A 35 -5.60 -17.10 7.08
N SER A 36 -5.80 -17.74 5.93
CA SER A 36 -7.15 -18.15 5.50
C SER A 36 -7.79 -19.08 6.52
N LYS A 37 -7.03 -20.07 7.02
CA LYS A 37 -7.47 -20.99 8.06
C LYS A 37 -7.72 -20.30 9.40
N LYS A 38 -6.83 -19.40 9.83
CA LYS A 38 -6.91 -18.74 11.14
C LYS A 38 -8.10 -17.80 11.27
N PHE A 39 -8.41 -17.07 10.20
CA PHE A 39 -9.49 -16.08 10.20
C PHE A 39 -10.77 -16.56 9.51
N ASN A 40 -10.76 -17.77 8.94
CA ASN A 40 -11.85 -18.34 8.16
C ASN A 40 -12.29 -17.40 7.01
N VAL A 41 -11.31 -16.82 6.32
CA VAL A 41 -11.52 -15.90 5.18
C VAL A 41 -10.72 -16.37 3.97
N LYS A 42 -11.14 -16.00 2.77
CA LYS A 42 -10.35 -16.22 1.56
C LYS A 42 -9.20 -15.20 1.50
N CYS A 43 -7.98 -15.63 1.82
CA CYS A 43 -6.78 -14.86 1.55
C CYS A 43 -6.20 -15.24 0.18
N LEU A 44 -5.62 -14.28 -0.54
CA LEU A 44 -4.98 -14.48 -1.83
C LEU A 44 -3.53 -13.97 -1.76
N PRO A 45 -2.62 -14.49 -2.58
CA PRO A 45 -1.25 -13.98 -2.68
C PRO A 45 -1.19 -12.45 -2.86
N ASP A 46 -2.07 -11.89 -3.69
CA ASP A 46 -2.18 -10.45 -3.93
C ASP A 46 -2.44 -9.64 -2.66
N HIS A 47 -3.17 -10.22 -1.68
CA HIS A 47 -3.39 -9.57 -0.38
C HIS A 47 -2.10 -9.47 0.42
N ILE A 48 -1.21 -10.47 0.30
CA ILE A 48 0.10 -10.49 0.95
C ILE A 48 1.02 -9.46 0.30
N ASP A 49 1.04 -9.39 -1.02
CA ASP A 49 1.84 -8.43 -1.78
C ASP A 49 1.41 -6.98 -1.49
N ASN A 50 0.10 -6.72 -1.45
CA ASN A 50 -0.42 -5.41 -1.09
C ASN A 50 -0.03 -5.03 0.35
N HIS A 51 -0.14 -5.98 1.30
CA HIS A 51 0.27 -5.75 2.67
C HIS A 51 1.77 -5.47 2.79
N LEU A 52 2.62 -6.24 2.10
CA LEU A 52 4.07 -6.02 2.07
C LEU A 52 4.42 -4.66 1.48
N ARG A 53 3.70 -4.19 0.46
CA ARG A 53 3.86 -2.83 -0.08
C ARG A 53 3.56 -1.77 0.97
N THR A 54 2.44 -1.90 1.70
CA THR A 54 2.11 -0.98 2.80
C THR A 54 3.18 -0.98 3.89
N VAL A 55 3.67 -2.16 4.28
CA VAL A 55 4.72 -2.32 5.30
C VAL A 55 6.04 -1.70 4.84
N LYS A 56 6.42 -1.88 3.56
CA LYS A 56 7.63 -1.27 2.98
C LYS A 56 7.53 0.26 2.97
N THR A 57 6.37 0.82 2.59
CA THR A 57 6.12 2.27 2.64
C THR A 57 6.23 2.80 4.08
N ALA A 58 5.58 2.13 5.04
CA ALA A 58 5.66 2.50 6.45
C ALA A 58 7.10 2.48 6.98
N TRP A 59 7.84 1.41 6.69
CA TRP A 59 9.24 1.27 7.08
C TRP A 59 10.12 2.35 6.45
N GLY A 60 9.89 2.71 5.18
CA GLY A 60 10.59 3.80 4.51
C GLY A 60 10.41 5.15 5.21
N ILE A 61 9.19 5.47 5.63
CA ILE A 61 8.88 6.70 6.40
C ILE A 61 9.61 6.65 7.75
N ILE A 62 9.50 5.54 8.48
CA ILE A 62 10.14 5.37 9.79
C ILE A 62 11.67 5.49 9.67
N ALA A 63 12.28 4.89 8.64
CA ALA A 63 13.71 4.99 8.38
C ALA A 63 14.13 6.43 8.05
N LYS A 64 13.33 7.17 7.26
CA LYS A 64 13.57 8.59 6.95
C LYS A 64 13.53 9.44 8.21
N LEU A 65 12.49 9.26 9.04
CA LEU A 65 12.33 9.99 10.31
C LEU A 65 13.44 9.70 11.31
N ARG A 66 13.88 8.44 11.43
CA ARG A 66 15.00 8.06 12.32
C ARG A 66 16.33 8.71 11.93
N ASN A 67 16.51 9.03 10.65
CA ASN A 67 17.71 9.70 10.14
C ASN A 67 17.54 11.23 10.05
N GLN A 68 16.37 11.77 10.42
CA GLN A 68 16.09 13.20 10.34
C GLN A 68 16.78 13.95 11.49
N SER A 69 17.42 15.06 11.16
CA SER A 69 18.03 15.93 12.18
C SER A 69 16.99 16.45 13.17
N GLY A 70 17.32 16.44 14.46
CA GLY A 70 16.39 16.86 15.52
C GLY A 70 15.37 15.80 15.95
N CYS A 71 15.45 14.58 15.41
CA CYS A 71 14.67 13.44 15.90
C CYS A 71 15.53 12.56 16.82
N GLY A 72 14.98 12.20 17.98
CA GLY A 72 15.51 11.17 18.87
C GLY A 72 14.85 9.82 18.60
N TRP A 73 15.47 8.75 19.09
CA TRP A 73 14.92 7.40 19.06
C TRP A 73 14.84 6.83 20.48
N ASP A 74 13.65 6.41 20.88
CA ASP A 74 13.41 5.69 22.13
C ASP A 74 13.38 4.18 21.85
N GLU A 75 14.44 3.49 22.29
CA GLU A 75 14.61 2.05 22.10
C GLU A 75 13.56 1.24 22.88
N ASN A 76 13.17 1.69 24.07
CA ASN A 76 12.24 0.98 24.95
C ASN A 76 10.81 1.05 24.43
N MET A 77 10.40 2.21 23.92
CA MET A 77 9.06 2.42 23.38
C MET A 77 8.95 2.17 21.88
N ARG A 78 10.07 1.91 21.18
CA ARG A 78 10.12 1.88 19.70
C ARG A 78 9.46 3.13 19.11
N MET A 79 9.89 4.29 19.58
CA MET A 79 9.24 5.58 19.28
C MET A 79 10.24 6.57 18.71
N ILE A 80 9.81 7.32 17.70
CA ILE A 80 10.55 8.48 17.21
C ILE A 80 10.14 9.69 18.05
N HIS A 81 11.09 10.27 18.77
CA HIS A 81 10.89 11.45 19.59
C HIS A 81 11.19 12.71 18.78
N MET A 82 10.24 13.63 18.70
CA MET A 82 10.41 14.92 18.05
C MET A 82 9.91 16.03 18.97
N SER A 83 10.72 17.08 19.13
CA SER A 83 10.36 18.22 19.99
C SER A 83 9.02 18.83 19.57
N PRO A 84 8.13 19.21 20.51
CA PRO A 84 6.87 19.87 20.21
C PRO A 84 7.02 21.08 19.28
N ASP A 85 8.11 21.84 19.41
CA ASP A 85 8.38 23.05 18.62
C ASP A 85 8.54 22.76 17.12
N VAL A 86 9.07 21.58 16.78
CA VAL A 86 9.32 21.16 15.38
C VAL A 86 8.21 20.25 14.88
N HIS A 87 7.50 19.58 15.78
CA HIS A 87 6.46 18.59 15.47
C HIS A 87 5.35 19.17 14.58
N ASN A 88 4.77 20.30 14.98
CA ASN A 88 3.62 20.87 14.25
C ASN A 88 4.01 21.29 12.84
N THR A 89 5.12 22.03 12.69
CA THR A 89 5.63 22.44 11.36
C THR A 89 5.95 21.23 10.47
N TYR A 90 6.49 20.15 11.04
CA TYR A 90 6.77 18.94 10.27
C TYR A 90 5.50 18.22 9.81
N VAL A 91 4.51 18.08 10.69
CA VAL A 91 3.23 17.42 10.42
C VAL A 91 2.40 18.22 9.42
N GLU A 92 2.42 19.55 9.47
CA GLU A 92 1.78 20.41 8.47
C GLU A 92 2.33 20.13 7.06
N ALA A 93 3.64 19.93 6.93
CA ALA A 93 4.27 19.57 5.66
C ALA A 93 4.10 18.08 5.30
N ASN A 94 3.92 17.19 6.28
CA ASN A 94 3.83 15.74 6.08
C ASN A 94 2.72 15.10 6.96
N PRO A 95 1.43 15.33 6.67
CA PRO A 95 0.34 14.89 7.55
C PRO A 95 0.30 13.37 7.76
N THR A 96 0.71 12.61 6.75
CA THR A 96 0.71 11.15 6.77
C THR A 96 1.76 10.55 7.72
N HIS A 97 2.75 11.35 8.17
CA HIS A 97 3.83 10.91 9.05
C HIS A 97 3.48 11.00 10.54
N GLU A 98 2.47 11.79 10.90
CA GLU A 98 2.08 12.06 12.30
C GLU A 98 1.82 10.78 13.11
N LYS A 99 1.36 9.71 12.46
CA LYS A 99 1.12 8.41 13.10
C LYS A 99 2.39 7.71 13.61
N TYR A 100 3.57 8.13 13.17
CA TYR A 100 4.86 7.55 13.58
C TYR A 100 5.66 8.44 14.54
N LEU A 101 5.22 9.67 14.76
CA LEU A 101 5.90 10.66 15.61
C LEU A 101 5.31 10.64 17.02
N ASN A 102 6.17 10.67 18.03
CA ASN A 102 5.80 10.75 19.46
C ASN A 102 4.77 9.69 19.89
N LYS A 103 4.69 8.58 19.15
CA LYS A 103 3.78 7.46 19.33
C LYS A 103 4.57 6.16 19.23
N LYS A 104 4.18 5.17 20.03
CA LYS A 104 4.78 3.84 19.96
C LYS A 104 4.53 3.23 18.59
N ILE A 105 5.58 2.75 17.94
CA ILE A 105 5.46 2.05 16.67
C ILE A 105 5.24 0.57 16.97
N ASP A 106 3.99 0.13 16.77
CA ASP A 106 3.63 -1.28 16.87
C ASP A 106 4.34 -2.11 15.79
N MET A 107 4.69 -3.35 16.13
CA MET A 107 5.30 -4.33 15.22
C MET A 107 6.63 -3.87 14.59
N TYR A 108 7.34 -2.93 15.24
CA TYR A 108 8.60 -2.39 14.72
C TYR A 108 9.65 -3.46 14.43
N ASP A 109 9.79 -4.42 15.34
CA ASP A 109 10.79 -5.49 15.22
C ASP A 109 10.44 -6.45 14.07
N GLU A 110 9.16 -6.75 13.88
CA GLU A 110 8.67 -7.56 12.77
C GLU A 110 8.82 -6.84 11.44
N MET A 111 8.50 -5.53 11.36
CA MET A 111 8.77 -4.73 10.16
C MET A 111 10.26 -4.71 9.82
N THR A 112 11.12 -4.51 10.83
CA THR A 112 12.58 -4.57 10.66
C THR A 112 13.03 -5.93 10.14
N THR A 113 12.45 -7.01 10.66
CA THR A 113 12.76 -8.38 10.22
C THR A 113 12.34 -8.61 8.77
N VAL A 114 11.14 -8.16 8.39
CA VAL A 114 10.49 -8.49 7.12
C VAL A 114 10.88 -7.55 5.97
N VAL A 115 11.15 -6.28 6.22
CA VAL A 115 11.50 -5.30 5.17
C VAL A 115 12.76 -4.48 5.48
N GLY A 116 13.33 -4.62 6.69
CA GLY A 116 14.47 -3.81 7.13
C GLY A 116 15.70 -3.91 6.24
N LYS A 117 15.98 -5.11 5.71
CA LYS A 117 17.13 -5.38 4.83
C LYS A 117 16.91 -4.93 3.37
N ASP A 118 15.66 -4.86 2.92
CA ASP A 118 15.33 -4.58 1.51
C ASP A 118 15.53 -3.09 1.17
N ILE A 119 15.19 -2.18 2.10
CA ILE A 119 15.36 -0.73 1.88
C ILE A 119 16.84 -0.32 1.84
N ALA A 120 17.73 -1.01 2.56
CA ALA A 120 19.18 -0.74 2.49
C ALA A 120 19.79 -1.10 1.12
N ARG A 121 19.14 -1.99 0.36
CA ARG A 121 19.59 -2.43 -0.98
C ARG A 121 18.92 -1.64 -2.12
N ASP A 122 17.69 -1.18 -1.89
CA ASP A 122 16.86 -0.47 -2.88
C ASP A 122 16.97 1.07 -2.77
N SER A 123 17.85 1.59 -1.92
CA SER A 123 18.10 3.04 -1.78
C SER A 123 18.67 3.73 -3.04
N GLY A 124 18.78 2.99 -4.16
CA GLY A 124 19.14 3.50 -5.49
C GLY A 124 17.97 3.66 -6.47
N ALA A 125 16.73 3.27 -6.14
CA ALA A 125 15.62 3.32 -7.09
C ALA A 125 14.40 4.09 -6.55
N LYS A 126 14.24 5.33 -7.03
CA LYS A 126 13.03 6.17 -7.07
C LYS A 126 12.32 6.39 -5.71
N SER A 127 12.42 7.63 -5.23
CA SER A 127 11.64 8.11 -4.09
C SER A 127 10.14 7.83 -4.29
N PHE A 128 9.50 7.27 -3.25
CA PHE A 128 8.06 7.02 -3.17
C PHE A 128 7.31 8.22 -2.56
N ASP A 129 7.82 9.45 -2.69
CA ASP A 129 7.17 10.65 -2.13
C ASP A 129 5.76 10.92 -2.72
N ASP A 130 5.29 10.17 -3.72
CA ASP A 130 4.00 10.38 -4.41
C ASP A 130 3.01 9.19 -4.30
N VAL A 131 2.95 8.48 -3.18
CA VAL A 131 1.79 7.60 -2.92
C VAL A 131 1.06 8.07 -1.67
N GLU A 132 0.19 9.06 -1.88
CA GLU A 132 -0.86 9.44 -0.96
C GLU A 132 -1.79 8.24 -0.73
N ILE A 133 -1.54 7.48 0.33
CA ILE A 133 -2.52 6.51 0.82
C ILE A 133 -3.55 7.30 1.62
N GLN A 134 -4.60 7.75 0.93
CA GLN A 134 -5.80 8.26 1.60
C GLN A 134 -6.31 7.22 2.58
N SER A 135 -6.49 7.69 3.80
CA SER A 135 -7.03 6.94 4.94
C SER A 135 -8.33 6.25 4.55
N LEU A 136 -8.43 4.94 4.79
CA LEU A 136 -9.68 4.19 4.75
C LEU A 136 -10.61 4.73 5.85
N GLY A 137 -11.42 5.73 5.52
CA GLY A 137 -12.43 6.31 6.38
C GLY A 137 -13.72 6.54 5.59
N ALA A 138 -14.78 5.82 5.99
CA ALA A 138 -16.20 6.09 5.78
C ALA A 138 -16.63 6.60 4.39
N VAL A 139 -17.20 5.71 3.57
CA VAL A 139 -18.13 6.10 2.51
C VAL A 139 -19.39 6.66 3.18
N ASN A 140 -19.48 7.98 3.27
CA ASN A 140 -20.76 8.68 3.38
C ASN A 140 -21.03 9.26 1.98
N LEU A 141 -21.88 8.56 1.22
CA LEU A 141 -22.41 9.02 -0.06
C LEU A 141 -23.47 10.09 0.26
N GLU A 142 -23.19 11.34 -0.10
CA GLU A 142 -24.24 12.33 -0.31
C GLU A 142 -24.15 12.81 -1.76
N GLU A 143 -25.21 12.50 -2.49
CA GLU A 143 -25.46 12.74 -3.92
C GLU A 143 -26.08 14.12 -4.15
N LYS A 144 -25.61 14.80 -5.21
CA LYS A 144 -26.40 15.60 -6.19
C LYS A 144 -25.41 16.05 -7.28
N GLY A 145 -25.53 15.67 -8.57
CA GLY A 145 -26.61 15.98 -9.53
C GLY A 145 -26.41 17.44 -10.00
N ASP A 146 -26.31 17.84 -11.27
CA ASP A 146 -26.61 17.32 -12.62
C ASP A 146 -26.07 18.39 -13.62
N GLY A 147 -25.92 18.08 -14.92
CA GLY A 147 -25.86 19.12 -15.97
C GLY A 147 -24.71 19.06 -16.98
N ASP A 148 -25.07 18.59 -18.17
CA ASP A 148 -24.45 18.67 -19.50
C ASP A 148 -24.08 20.09 -20.00
N ASP A 149 -23.05 20.22 -20.85
CA ASP A 149 -23.19 20.51 -22.29
C ASP A 149 -21.83 20.79 -22.98
N GLU A 150 -21.83 20.52 -24.27
CA GLU A 150 -20.77 20.47 -25.30
C GLU A 150 -20.22 21.86 -25.72
N PHE A 151 -18.93 21.98 -26.10
CA PHE A 151 -18.46 22.64 -27.35
C PHE A 151 -16.91 22.60 -27.49
N VAL A 152 -16.45 22.88 -28.71
CA VAL A 152 -15.33 22.26 -29.45
C VAL A 152 -14.21 23.27 -29.75
N LYS A 153 -13.06 22.76 -30.25
CA LYS A 153 -12.05 23.33 -31.20
C LYS A 153 -10.76 23.94 -30.63
N GLU A 154 -9.57 23.89 -31.26
CA GLU A 154 -9.01 23.27 -32.49
C GLU A 154 -7.51 23.70 -32.60
N ASN A 155 -6.62 22.80 -33.03
CA ASN A 155 -5.32 22.98 -33.77
C ASN A 155 -4.11 23.77 -33.16
N ASP A 156 -2.83 23.55 -33.51
CA ASP A 156 -2.16 22.93 -34.68
C ASP A 156 -0.62 22.66 -34.46
N LYS A 157 -0.06 21.66 -35.18
CA LYS A 157 1.30 21.52 -35.81
C LYS A 157 2.60 21.46 -34.95
N GLN A 158 3.68 20.69 -35.23
CA GLN A 158 4.09 19.73 -36.29
C GLN A 158 5.55 19.19 -36.02
N SER A 159 5.81 17.89 -36.32
CA SER A 159 7.10 17.24 -36.73
C SER A 159 8.29 17.04 -35.72
N THR A 160 9.17 16.01 -35.71
CA THR A 160 9.49 14.80 -36.53
C THR A 160 10.49 13.83 -35.81
N SER A 161 10.32 12.50 -36.01
CA SER A 161 11.30 11.35 -36.06
C SER A 161 12.25 11.03 -34.86
N SER A 162 12.53 9.80 -34.39
CA SER A 162 12.49 8.40 -34.91
C SER A 162 12.49 7.36 -33.75
N ALA A 163 11.97 6.13 -33.97
CA ALA A 163 11.70 5.03 -33.00
C ALA A 163 12.90 4.04 -32.78
N PRO A 164 12.79 2.83 -32.13
CA PRO A 164 11.71 2.21 -31.32
C PRO A 164 12.17 1.45 -30.02
N LEU A 165 11.28 1.21 -29.05
CA LEU A 165 11.35 0.02 -28.16
C LEU A 165 9.95 -0.49 -27.80
N GLU A 166 9.83 -1.81 -27.84
CA GLU A 166 8.60 -2.60 -27.95
C GLU A 166 7.80 -2.79 -26.66
N SER A 167 6.47 -2.83 -26.87
CA SER A 167 5.41 -3.62 -26.21
C SER A 167 5.37 -3.74 -24.68
N ARG A 168 4.46 -2.98 -24.05
CA ARG A 168 3.75 -3.44 -22.85
C ARG A 168 2.36 -3.92 -23.26
N LYS A 169 2.14 -5.23 -23.13
CA LYS A 169 0.87 -5.90 -23.41
C LYS A 169 -0.18 -5.46 -22.38
N SER A 170 -1.05 -4.55 -22.77
CA SER A 170 -2.29 -4.23 -22.06
C SER A 170 -3.24 -5.43 -22.17
N ARG A 171 -3.71 -5.96 -21.05
CA ARG A 171 -4.80 -6.94 -21.01
C ARG A 171 -6.10 -6.21 -21.31
N ASN A 172 -6.59 -6.29 -22.55
CA ASN A 172 -7.95 -5.88 -22.88
C ASN A 172 -8.92 -6.77 -22.10
N ARG A 173 -9.73 -6.17 -21.23
CA ARG A 173 -10.94 -6.81 -20.69
C ARG A 173 -11.97 -6.84 -21.82
N THR A 174 -12.59 -8.00 -22.03
CA THR A 174 -13.61 -8.19 -23.05
C THR A 174 -14.94 -7.63 -22.55
N ARG A 175 -15.76 -7.13 -23.49
CA ARG A 175 -17.08 -6.54 -23.17
C ARG A 175 -18.01 -7.53 -22.45
N ASP A 176 -17.78 -8.83 -22.64
CA ASP A 176 -18.53 -9.89 -21.99
C ASP A 176 -18.30 -9.94 -20.47
N ASP A 177 -17.10 -9.59 -19.98
CA ASP A 177 -16.79 -9.57 -18.54
C ASP A 177 -17.53 -8.43 -17.79
N ASP A 178 -17.80 -7.31 -18.46
CA ASP A 178 -18.52 -6.18 -17.86
C ASP A 178 -20.03 -6.45 -17.77
N LEU A 179 -20.58 -7.16 -18.75
CA LEU A 179 -21.98 -7.59 -18.76
C LEU A 179 -22.26 -8.62 -17.66
N GLU A 180 -21.33 -9.53 -17.36
CA GLU A 180 -21.48 -10.46 -16.24
C GLU A 180 -21.49 -9.73 -14.89
N LEU A 181 -20.64 -8.72 -14.69
CA LEU A 181 -20.59 -7.94 -13.46
C LEU A 181 -21.85 -7.07 -13.28
N GLN A 182 -22.39 -6.50 -14.35
CA GLN A 182 -23.66 -5.78 -14.32
C GLN A 182 -24.83 -6.70 -13.96
N ASN A 183 -24.88 -7.91 -14.52
CA ASN A 183 -25.92 -8.88 -14.20
C ASN A 183 -25.86 -9.34 -12.74
N ILE A 184 -24.66 -9.57 -12.19
CA ILE A 184 -24.49 -9.93 -10.76
C ILE A 184 -24.93 -8.78 -9.85
N SER A 185 -24.60 -7.54 -10.22
CA SER A 185 -25.01 -6.35 -9.47
C SER A 185 -26.53 -6.16 -9.46
N ILE A 186 -27.21 -6.40 -10.59
CA ILE A 186 -28.67 -6.29 -10.70
C ILE A 186 -29.36 -7.35 -9.82
N GLN A 187 -28.87 -8.59 -9.82
CA GLN A 187 -29.45 -9.64 -8.96
C GLN A 187 -29.24 -9.39 -7.47
N MET A 188 -28.09 -8.83 -7.07
CA MET A 188 -27.87 -8.46 -5.67
C MET A 188 -28.82 -7.33 -5.21
N ALA A 189 -29.11 -6.37 -6.08
CA ALA A 189 -30.07 -5.31 -5.79
C ALA A 189 -31.50 -5.84 -5.64
N GLU A 190 -31.90 -6.80 -6.47
CA GLU A 190 -33.22 -7.42 -6.42
C GLU A 190 -33.45 -8.23 -5.14
N VAL A 191 -32.46 -9.00 -4.69
CA VAL A 191 -32.53 -9.76 -3.42
C VAL A 191 -32.59 -8.85 -2.20
N ALA A 192 -31.92 -7.69 -2.23
CA ALA A 192 -31.93 -6.73 -1.14
C ALA A 192 -33.28 -5.99 -0.97
N MET A 193 -34.07 -5.87 -2.05
CA MET A 193 -35.39 -5.23 -2.00
C MET A 193 -36.53 -6.17 -1.61
N ALA A 194 -36.30 -7.49 -1.57
CA ALA A 194 -37.30 -8.50 -1.26
C ALA A 194 -37.30 -8.97 0.22
N LEU A 195 -36.50 -8.33 1.09
CA LEU A 195 -36.40 -8.57 2.54
C LEU A 195 -36.89 -7.37 3.33
#